data_AF-A0A315X7S5-F1
#
_entry.id   AF-A0A315X7S5-F1
#
_cell.length_a   1.000
_cell.length_b   1.000
_cell.length_c   1.000
_cell.angle_alpha   90.00
_cell.angle_beta   90.00
_cell.angle_gamma   90.00
#
_symmetry.space_group_name_H-M   'P 1'
#
loop_
_entity.id
_entity.type
_entity.pdbx_description
1 polymer ?
#
loop_
_entity_poly.entity_id
_entity_poly.type
_entity_poly.pdbx_seq_one_letter_code
_entity_poly.pdbx_strand_id
1 'polypeptide(L)'
;MAGSRKPKPIEMSVVEERAGEDAEVSELVSRLEAEADRELAAGVVTLRWGKQQIGVVKRAAAILGVPYQTYLKQVVFRQAVADIEQAEAVLHRAPQPKDSGRRSPSRPN
;
A
#
# COMPACT_ATOMS: atom_id res chain seq x y z
N MET A 1 39.67 33.15 -40.02
CA MET A 1 40.18 32.10 -39.10
C MET A 1 39.32 32.07 -37.85
N ALA A 2 38.89 30.87 -37.44
CA ALA A 2 37.85 30.62 -36.45
C ALA A 2 38.32 30.83 -35.00
N GLY A 3 37.50 31.48 -34.17
CA GLY A 3 37.69 31.56 -32.72
C GLY A 3 36.55 30.85 -31.99
N SER A 4 36.65 29.53 -31.86
CA SER A 4 35.67 28.68 -31.18
C SER A 4 35.81 28.82 -29.65
N ARG A 5 34.90 29.55 -28.99
CA ARG A 5 34.79 29.57 -27.52
C ARG A 5 34.07 28.30 -27.07
N LYS A 6 34.82 27.31 -26.57
CA LYS A 6 34.24 26.15 -25.87
C LYS A 6 33.62 26.62 -24.54
N PRO A 7 32.37 26.25 -24.19
CA PRO A 7 31.82 26.51 -22.87
C PRO A 7 32.54 25.63 -21.84
N LYS A 8 32.91 26.22 -20.69
CA LYS A 8 33.49 25.47 -19.57
C LYS A 8 32.43 24.48 -19.03
N PRO A 9 32.82 23.24 -18.65
CA PRO A 9 31.90 22.33 -17.98
C PRO A 9 31.49 22.92 -16.63
N ILE A 10 30.20 22.89 -16.33
CA ILE A 10 29.68 23.18 -15.00
C ILE A 10 30.03 21.97 -14.14
N GLU A 11 30.99 22.11 -13.22
CA GLU A 11 31.21 21.12 -12.18
C GLU A 11 29.99 21.11 -11.25
N MET A 12 29.17 20.06 -11.37
CA MET A 12 28.14 19.75 -10.40
C MET A 12 28.81 19.02 -9.25
N SER A 13 29.24 19.76 -8.22
CA SER A 13 29.56 19.17 -6.92
C SER A 13 28.26 18.63 -6.32
N VAL A 14 28.11 17.31 -6.30
CA VAL A 14 27.06 16.67 -5.51
C VAL A 14 27.38 16.95 -4.04
N VAL A 15 26.61 17.83 -3.43
CA VAL A 15 26.72 18.20 -2.02
C VAL A 15 26.25 16.99 -1.19
N GLU A 16 27.20 16.21 -0.66
CA GLU A 16 26.99 15.18 0.37
C GLU A 16 26.70 15.81 1.75
N GLU A 17 25.75 16.74 1.81
CA GLU A 17 25.31 17.41 3.05
C GLU A 17 23.80 17.15 3.24
N ARG A 18 23.42 15.89 3.44
CA ARG A 18 22.01 15.51 3.70
C ARG A 18 21.79 14.39 4.71
N ALA A 19 22.85 13.79 5.27
CA ALA A 19 22.67 12.69 6.23
C ALA A 19 22.24 13.17 7.63
N GLY A 20 22.54 14.41 8.00
CA GLY A 20 22.17 14.99 9.30
C GLY A 20 20.72 15.48 9.37
N GLU A 21 20.22 16.07 8.28
CA GLU A 21 18.86 16.60 8.18
C GLU A 21 17.79 15.49 8.19
N ASP A 22 18.11 14.31 7.63
CA ASP A 22 17.20 13.15 7.56
C ASP A 22 16.81 12.61 8.95
N ALA A 23 17.70 12.68 9.94
CA ALA A 23 17.43 12.16 11.29
C ALA A 23 16.46 13.08 12.06
N GLU A 24 16.69 14.39 12.00
CA GLU A 24 15.84 15.38 12.66
C GLU A 24 14.46 15.50 11.99
N VAL A 25 14.42 15.42 10.66
CA VAL A 25 13.17 15.36 9.89
C VAL A 25 12.42 14.06 10.20
N SER A 26 13.12 12.92 10.31
CA SER A 26 12.51 11.65 10.73
C SER A 26 11.92 11.73 12.14
N GLU A 27 12.59 12.40 13.08
CA GLU A 27 12.05 12.62 14.42
C GLU A 27 10.83 13.54 14.43
N LEU A 28 10.89 14.65 13.68
CA LEU A 28 9.79 15.60 13.59
C LEU A 28 8.55 14.96 12.96
N VAL A 29 8.74 14.22 11.87
CA VAL A 29 7.68 13.42 11.25
C VAL A 29 7.12 12.44 12.28
N SER A 30 7.97 11.68 12.98
CA SER A 30 7.52 10.72 14.00
C SER A 30 6.67 11.37 15.11
N ARG A 31 6.99 12.59 15.53
CA ARG A 31 6.19 13.33 16.53
C ARG A 31 4.82 13.73 15.99
N LEU A 32 4.77 14.23 14.76
CA LEU A 32 3.52 14.62 14.09
C LEU A 32 2.63 13.40 13.78
N GLU A 33 3.23 12.27 13.41
CA GLU A 33 2.53 10.99 13.24
C GLU A 33 1.87 10.54 14.56
N ALA A 34 2.59 10.63 15.67
CA ALA A 34 2.09 10.23 16.99
C ALA A 34 0.95 11.13 17.50
N GLU A 35 0.88 12.37 17.04
CA GLU A 35 -0.23 13.28 17.32
C GLU A 35 -1.47 12.92 16.48
N ALA A 36 -1.29 12.70 15.18
CA ALA A 36 -2.37 12.29 14.28
C ALA A 36 -3.01 10.95 14.65
N ASP A 37 -2.26 10.04 15.28
CA ASP A 37 -2.79 8.75 15.75
C ASP A 37 -3.66 8.82 17.00
N ARG A 38 -3.59 9.91 17.79
CA ARG A 38 -4.28 10.02 19.08
C ARG A 38 -5.75 10.42 18.98
N GLU A 39 -6.24 10.84 17.82
CA GLU A 39 -7.53 11.54 17.69
C GLU A 39 -8.77 10.70 17.31
N LEU A 40 -8.78 9.38 17.54
CA LEU A 40 -9.97 8.56 17.23
C LEU A 40 -10.41 7.72 18.42
N ALA A 41 -11.73 7.62 18.63
CA ALA A 41 -12.42 6.67 19.51
C ALA A 41 -12.19 5.23 19.02
N ALA A 42 -10.93 4.80 19.04
CA ALA A 42 -10.41 3.65 18.32
C ALA A 42 -10.10 2.50 19.27
N GLY A 43 -10.52 1.29 18.88
CA GLY A 43 -9.98 0.08 19.47
C GLY A 43 -8.51 -0.07 19.07
N VAL A 44 -7.62 -0.16 20.06
CA VAL A 44 -6.19 -0.42 19.79
C VAL A 44 -6.02 -1.87 19.38
N VAL A 45 -5.42 -2.11 18.21
CA VAL A 45 -5.07 -3.44 17.72
C VAL A 45 -3.56 -3.56 17.67
N THR A 46 -3.01 -4.57 18.35
CA THR A 46 -1.58 -4.87 18.34
C THR A 46 -1.29 -6.03 17.39
N LEU A 47 -0.45 -5.80 16.38
CA LEU A 47 -0.02 -6.82 15.42
C LEU A 47 1.49 -7.04 15.53
N ARG A 48 1.95 -8.28 15.31
CA ARG A 48 3.37 -8.63 15.27
C ARG A 48 3.83 -8.85 13.83
N TRP A 49 4.70 -7.98 13.34
CA TRP A 49 5.21 -8.01 11.97
C TRP A 49 6.73 -8.18 11.96
N GLY A 50 7.25 -8.84 10.93
CA GLY A 50 8.69 -8.94 10.69
C GLY A 50 9.28 -7.59 10.27
N LYS A 51 10.54 -7.33 10.63
CA LYS A 51 11.24 -6.08 10.29
C LYS A 51 11.22 -5.75 8.79
N GLN A 52 11.37 -6.77 7.94
CA GLN A 52 11.34 -6.59 6.49
C GLN A 52 9.96 -6.16 5.99
N GLN A 53 8.88 -6.71 6.54
CA GLN A 53 7.50 -6.35 6.18
C GLN A 53 7.23 -4.87 6.53
N ILE A 54 7.64 -4.46 7.74
CA ILE A 54 7.53 -3.06 8.18
C ILE A 54 8.32 -2.14 7.24
N GLY A 55 9.53 -2.55 6.83
CA GLY A 55 10.37 -1.78 5.92
C GLY A 55 9.71 -1.50 4.56
N VAL A 56 8.99 -2.48 4.00
CA VAL A 56 8.25 -2.32 2.74
C VAL A 56 7.12 -1.28 2.91
N VAL A 57 6.33 -1.41 3.97
CA VAL A 57 5.19 -0.51 4.20
C VAL A 57 5.65 0.93 4.47
N LYS A 58 6.71 1.12 5.26
CA LYS A 58 7.32 2.44 5.48
C LYS A 58 7.83 3.07 4.19
N ARG A 59 8.50 2.28 3.33
CA ARG A 59 8.97 2.78 2.03
C ARG A 59 7.81 3.20 1.14
N ALA A 60 6.73 2.43 1.11
CA ALA A 60 5.55 2.78 0.33
C ALA A 60 4.87 4.07 0.84
N ALA A 61 4.75 4.22 2.16
CA ALA A 61 4.24 5.44 2.79
C ALA A 61 5.09 6.67 2.42
N ALA A 62 6.42 6.54 2.48
CA ALA A 62 7.35 7.60 2.10
C ALA A 62 7.23 8.00 0.61
N ILE A 63 7.13 7.02 -0.30
CA ILE A 63 6.94 7.28 -1.74
C ILE A 63 5.64 8.05 -2.01
N LEU A 64 4.59 7.75 -1.25
CA LEU A 64 3.28 8.39 -1.38
C LEU A 64 3.13 9.69 -0.58
N GLY A 65 4.16 10.08 0.18
CA GLY A 65 4.14 11.30 0.99
C GLY A 65 3.10 11.28 2.11
N VAL A 66 2.75 10.10 2.62
CA VAL A 66 1.77 9.93 3.69
C VAL A 66 2.42 9.31 4.94
N PRO A 67 1.93 9.65 6.14
CA PRO A 67 2.36 9.00 7.37
C PRO A 67 2.24 7.48 7.33
N TYR A 68 3.18 6.76 7.95
CA TYR A 68 3.20 5.30 7.99
C TYR A 68 1.88 4.70 8.48
N GLN A 69 1.34 5.27 9.56
CA GLN A 69 0.12 4.79 10.20
C GLN A 69 -1.12 5.10 9.37
N THR A 70 -1.17 6.27 8.75
CA THR A 70 -2.22 6.65 7.79
C THR A 70 -2.20 5.73 6.57
N TYR A 71 -1.03 5.49 5.99
CA TYR A 71 -0.87 4.57 4.86
C TYR A 71 -1.37 3.17 5.20
N LEU A 72 -0.95 2.65 6.35
CA LEU A 72 -1.36 1.32 6.81
C LEU A 72 -2.88 1.23 6.94
N LYS A 73 -3.51 2.19 7.60
CA LYS A 73 -4.97 2.26 7.76
C LYS A 73 -5.68 2.30 6.40
N GLN A 74 -5.19 3.14 5.47
CA GLN A 74 -5.76 3.27 4.14
C GLN A 74 -5.68 1.97 3.34
N VAL A 75 -4.50 1.33 3.31
CA VAL A 75 -4.30 0.10 2.53
C VAL A 75 -5.10 -1.05 3.09
N VAL A 76 -5.07 -1.27 4.41
CA VAL A 76 -5.82 -2.36 5.05
C VAL A 76 -7.32 -2.19 4.79
N PHE A 77 -7.85 -0.97 4.94
CA PHE A 77 -9.26 -0.70 4.71
C PHE A 77 -9.66 -0.93 3.24
N ARG A 78 -8.90 -0.35 2.29
CA ARG A 78 -9.18 -0.50 0.86
C ARG A 78 -9.12 -1.96 0.41
N GLN A 79 -8.11 -2.70 0.87
CA GLN A 79 -7.96 -4.11 0.52
C GLN A 79 -9.10 -4.94 1.12
N ALA A 80 -9.49 -4.69 2.37
CA ALA A 80 -10.60 -5.40 3.00
C ALA A 80 -11.92 -5.19 2.24
N VAL A 81 -12.21 -3.97 1.77
CA VAL A 81 -13.39 -3.70 0.94
C VAL A 81 -13.33 -4.50 -0.36
N ALA A 82 -12.20 -4.45 -1.08
CA ALA A 82 -12.05 -5.19 -2.33
C ALA A 82 -12.17 -6.72 -2.13
N ASP A 83 -11.61 -7.25 -1.04
CA ASP A 83 -11.67 -8.67 -0.70
C ASP A 83 -13.11 -9.10 -0.40
N ILE A 84 -13.89 -8.26 0.30
CA ILE A 84 -15.31 -8.50 0.56
C ILE A 84 -16.09 -8.54 -0.75
N GLU A 85 -15.94 -7.51 -1.60
CA GLU A 85 -16.62 -7.44 -2.90
C GLU A 85 -16.31 -8.67 -3.78
N GLN A 86 -15.03 -9.08 -3.80
CA GLN A 86 -14.60 -10.26 -4.55
C GLN A 86 -15.17 -11.56 -3.96
N ALA A 87 -15.17 -11.70 -2.63
CA ALA A 87 -15.72 -12.88 -1.96
C ALA A 87 -17.23 -13.01 -2.21
N GLU A 88 -17.98 -11.92 -2.09
CA GLU A 88 -19.41 -11.87 -2.37
C GLU A 88 -19.70 -12.25 -3.83
N ALA A 89 -18.93 -11.72 -4.79
CA ALA A 89 -19.10 -12.05 -6.20
C ALA A 89 -18.90 -13.55 -6.50
N VAL A 90 -17.98 -14.22 -5.82
CA VAL A 90 -17.75 -15.67 -5.95
C VAL A 90 -18.87 -16.47 -5.29
N LEU A 91 -19.29 -16.08 -4.08
CA LEU A 91 -20.34 -16.76 -3.32
C LEU A 91 -21.70 -16.65 -4.02
N HIS A 92 -22.03 -15.50 -4.60
CA HIS A 92 -23.25 -15.31 -5.39
C HIS A 92 -23.20 -15.99 -6.77
N ARG A 93 -22.01 -16.40 -7.23
CA ARG A 93 -21.80 -17.17 -8.48
C ARG A 93 -21.76 -18.69 -8.26
N ALA A 94 -22.08 -19.18 -7.06
CA ALA A 94 -22.21 -20.63 -6.85
C ALA A 94 -23.20 -21.24 -7.87
N PRO A 95 -22.85 -22.36 -8.52
CA PRO A 95 -23.55 -22.84 -9.69
C PRO A 95 -24.98 -23.25 -9.34
N GLN A 96 -25.94 -22.76 -10.12
CA GLN A 96 -27.28 -23.35 -10.22
C GLN A 96 -27.12 -24.88 -10.28
N PRO A 97 -27.80 -25.66 -9.42
CA PRO A 97 -27.80 -27.10 -9.55
C PRO A 97 -28.29 -27.41 -10.96
N LYS A 98 -27.38 -27.92 -11.79
CA LYS A 98 -27.76 -28.40 -13.11
C LYS A 98 -28.82 -29.45 -12.86
N ASP A 99 -30.00 -29.17 -13.39
CA ASP A 99 -31.19 -30.01 -13.43
C ASP A 99 -30.81 -31.41 -13.96
N SER A 100 -30.27 -32.26 -13.09
CA SER A 100 -29.86 -33.64 -13.38
C SER A 100 -31.03 -34.60 -13.23
N GLY A 101 -32.24 -34.10 -13.45
CA GLY A 101 -33.48 -34.79 -13.13
C GLY A 101 -34.59 -34.50 -14.11
N ARG A 102 -34.36 -34.61 -15.43
CA ARG A 102 -35.48 -34.73 -16.41
C ARG A 102 -35.06 -35.41 -17.71
N ARG A 103 -35.06 -36.75 -17.67
CA ARG A 103 -35.93 -37.64 -18.46
C ARG A 103 -35.28 -39.03 -18.57
N SER A 104 -35.64 -39.90 -17.64
CA SER A 104 -35.83 -41.32 -18.00
C SER A 104 -37.26 -41.45 -18.52
N PRO A 105 -37.49 -41.74 -19.81
CA PRO A 105 -38.70 -42.45 -20.18
C PRO A 105 -38.43 -43.94 -19.97
N SER A 106 -39.02 -44.43 -18.90
CA SER A 106 -39.22 -45.85 -18.66
C SER A 106 -40.33 -46.38 -19.56
N ARG A 107 -40.11 -47.61 -20.07
CA ARG A 107 -41.07 -48.62 -20.57
C ARG A 107 -41.63 -48.47 -22.01
N PRO A 108 -42.27 -49.51 -22.57
CA PRO A 108 -41.96 -50.96 -22.54
C PRO A 108 -42.16 -51.63 -23.93
N ASN A 109 -41.44 -52.73 -24.23
CA ASN A 109 -41.95 -54.05 -24.66
C ASN A 109 -40.77 -54.97 -24.97
#